data_AF-A0A2D5TUP4-F1
#
_entry.id   AF-A0A2D5TUP4-F1
#
_cell.length_a   1.000
_cell.length_b   1.000
_cell.length_c   1.000
_cell.angle_alpha   90.00
_cell.angle_beta   90.00
_cell.angle_gamma   90.00
#
_symmetry.space_group_name_H-M   'P 1'
#
loop_
_entity.id
_entity.type
_entity.pdbx_description
1 polymer ?
#
loop_
_entity_poly.entity_id
_entity_poly.type
_entity_poly.pdbx_seq_one_letter_code
_entity_poly.pdbx_strand_id
1 'polypeptide(L)' 'FRPAEVDLLVADPQKAREKLGWNSKMNFEELALQMVRHDYDILKKGDDL' A
#
# COMPACT_ATOMS: atom_id res chain seq x y z
N PHE A 1 6.59 -10.69 18.94
CA PHE A 1 5.75 -9.72 19.67
C PHE A 1 6.42 -8.36 19.58
N ARG A 2 5.71 -7.30 19.19
CA ARG A 2 6.28 -5.94 19.27
C ARG A 2 5.98 -5.38 20.67
N PRO A 3 7.00 -4.91 21.44
CA PRO A 3 6.81 -4.46 22.83
C PRO A 3 5.81 -3.31 23.04
N ALA A 4 5.51 -2.56 21.99
CA ALA A 4 4.48 -1.53 21.97
C ALA A 4 3.74 -1.64 20.62
N GLU A 5 2.41 -1.73 20.68
CA GLU A 5 1.54 -1.76 19.50
C GLU A 5 0.95 -0.38 19.23
N VAL A 6 0.50 -0.19 17.98
CA VAL A 6 -0.21 1.02 17.56
C VAL A 6 -1.60 0.60 17.14
N ASP A 7 -2.60 1.02 17.91
CA ASP A 7 -3.99 0.60 17.71
C ASP A 7 -4.59 1.12 16.40
N LEU A 8 -4.27 2.35 16.01
CA LEU A 8 -4.83 2.98 14.83
C LEU A 8 -3.88 4.03 14.23
N LEU A 9 -3.73 3.98 12.91
CA LEU A 9 -3.06 5.01 12.11
C LEU A 9 -3.94 5.42 10.94
N VAL A 10 -4.47 6.65 11.00
CA VAL A 10 -5.24 7.28 9.93
C VAL A 10 -4.76 8.71 9.77
N ALA A 11 -4.38 9.09 8.55
CA ALA A 11 -3.87 10.43 8.24
C ALA A 11 -4.88 11.26 7.45
N ASP A 12 -4.84 12.59 7.60
CA ASP A 12 -5.50 13.53 6.70
C ASP A 12 -4.47 14.25 5.80
N PRO A 13 -4.46 13.97 4.47
CA PRO A 13 -3.54 14.62 3.55
C PRO A 13 -4.00 16.00 3.02
N GLN A 14 -4.96 16.67 3.66
CA GLN A 14 -5.51 17.97 3.18
C GLN A 14 -4.44 19.00 2.83
N LYS A 15 -3.45 19.19 3.71
CA LYS A 15 -2.36 20.16 3.49
C LYS A 15 -1.56 19.85 2.21
N ALA A 16 -1.35 18.58 1.89
CA ALA A 16 -0.64 18.17 0.67
C ALA A 16 -1.49 18.41 -0.58
N ARG A 17 -2.81 18.15 -0.51
CA ARG A 17 -3.75 18.49 -1.59
C ARG A 17 -3.72 19.98 -1.90
N GLU A 18 -3.84 20.83 -0.88
CA GLU A 18 -3.94 22.28 -1.04
C GLU A 18 -2.64 22.92 -1.54
N LYS A 19 -1.50 22.53 -0.95
CA LYS A 19 -0.23 23.21 -1.25
C LYS A 19 0.51 22.63 -2.44
N LEU A 20 0.31 21.34 -2.70
CA LEU A 20 1.09 20.59 -3.70
C LEU A 20 0.22 20.06 -4.84
N GLY A 21 -1.11 20.19 -4.77
CA GLY A 21 -2.03 19.53 -5.71
C GLY A 21 -1.96 18.00 -5.64
N TRP A 22 -1.33 17.44 -4.59
CA TRP A 22 -1.05 16.02 -4.51
C TRP A 22 -2.30 15.24 -4.10
N ASN A 23 -2.59 14.14 -4.81
CA ASN A 23 -3.63 13.18 -4.45
C ASN A 23 -3.10 11.74 -4.64
N SER A 24 -3.54 10.81 -3.80
CA SER A 24 -3.23 9.38 -3.96
C SER A 24 -3.83 8.87 -5.27
N LYS A 25 -3.05 8.14 -6.06
CA LYS A 25 -3.47 7.59 -7.35
C LYS A 25 -4.05 6.17 -7.25
N MET A 26 -4.00 5.57 -6.07
CA MET A 26 -4.30 4.16 -5.85
C MET A 26 -5.09 4.02 -4.55
N ASN A 27 -6.13 3.20 -4.56
CA ASN A 27 -6.86 2.83 -3.36
C ASN A 27 -6.31 1.54 -2.73
N PHE A 28 -6.81 1.19 -1.55
CA PHE A 28 -6.32 0.02 -0.81
C PHE A 28 -6.55 -1.32 -1.53
N GLU A 29 -7.73 -1.50 -2.13
CA GLU A 29 -8.09 -2.75 -2.82
C GLU A 29 -7.22 -2.98 -4.05
N GLU A 30 -6.99 -1.93 -4.85
CA GLU A 30 -6.10 -1.94 -6.01
C GLU A 30 -4.67 -2.31 -5.60
N LEU A 31 -4.15 -1.70 -4.53
CA LEU A 31 -2.82 -2.00 -4.01
C LEU A 31 -2.70 -3.48 -3.63
N ALA A 32 -3.64 -3.99 -2.83
CA ALA A 32 -3.63 -5.37 -2.38
C ALA A 32 -3.70 -6.35 -3.57
N LEU A 33 -4.59 -6.09 -4.53
CA LEU A 33 -4.71 -6.90 -5.75
C LEU A 33 -3.44 -6.89 -6.59
N GLN A 34 -2.79 -5.73 -6.76
CA GLN A 34 -1.56 -5.63 -7.53
C GLN A 34 -0.41 -6.41 -6.88
N MET A 35 -0.25 -6.29 -5.57
CA MET A 35 0.78 -7.02 -4.83
C MET A 35 0.58 -8.54 -4.94
N VAL A 36 -0.62 -9.05 -4.67
CA VAL A 36 -0.90 -10.50 -4.71
C VAL A 36 -0.75 -11.05 -6.13
N ARG A 37 -1.19 -10.32 -7.16
CA ARG A 37 -1.02 -10.74 -8.55
C ARG A 37 0.46 -10.83 -8.93
N HIS A 38 1.26 -9.89 -8.48
CA HIS A 38 2.70 -9.89 -8.75
C HIS A 38 3.37 -11.12 -8.12
N ASP A 39 3.10 -11.39 -6.85
CA ASP A 39 3.63 -12.58 -6.17
C ASP A 39 3.17 -13.87 -6.83
N TYR A 40 1.88 -13.94 -7.22
CA TYR A 40 1.34 -15.08 -7.96
C TYR A 40 2.07 -15.31 -9.28
N ASP A 41 2.32 -14.25 -10.05
CA ASP A 41 3.00 -14.34 -11.35
C ASP A 41 4.46 -14.76 -11.20
N ILE A 42 5.18 -14.30 -10.17
CA ILE A 42 6.53 -14.75 -9.82
C ILE A 42 6.51 -16.26 -9.52
N LEU A 43 5.66 -16.67 -8.59
CA LEU A 43 5.57 -18.07 -8.15
C LEU A 43 5.14 -19.00 -9.30
N LYS A 44 4.25 -18.53 -10.18
CA LYS A 44 3.79 -19.28 -11.35
C LYS A 44 4.89 -19.49 -12.38
N LYS A 45 5.78 -18.51 -12.57
CA LYS A 45 6.90 -18.61 -13.51
C LYS A 45 8.02 -19.51 -12.99
N GLY A 46 8.08 -19.74 -11.67
CA GLY A 46 9.20 -20.43 -11.04
C GLY A 46 10.45 -19.55 -10.96
N ASP A 47 10.27 -18.22 -11.02
CA ASP A 47 11.34 -17.27 -10.72
C ASP A 47 11.57 -17.33 -9.20
N ASP A 48 12.78 -17.69 -8.77
CA ASP A 48 13.14 -17.66 -7.35
C ASP A 48 13.08 -16.21 -6.82
N LEU A 49 12.51 -16.04 -5.61
CA LEU A 49 12.53 -14.77 -4.86
C LEU A 49 13.94 -14.43 -4.37
#